data_AF-A0A7D4PLV3-F1
#
_entry.id   AF-A0A7D4PLV3-F1
#
_cell.length_a   1.000
_cell.length_b   1.000
_cell.length_c   1.000
_cell.angle_alpha   90.00
_cell.angle_beta   90.00
_cell.angle_gamma   90.00
#
_symmetry.space_group_name_H-M   'P 1'
#
loop_
_entity.id
_entity.type
_entity.pdbx_description
1 polymer ?
#
loop_
_entity_poly.entity_id
_entity_poly.type
_entity_poly.pdbx_seq_one_letter_code
_entity_poly.pdbx_strand_id
1 'polypeptide(L)' 'MAAQAGSSGPQTGAIAVVADATDPARRPDVLLRVRRDEGHEVSAWWMIGAFVVVSGAVIALLSFVPGGA' A
#
# COMPACT_ATOMS: atom_id res chain seq x y z
N MET A 1 17.90 16.91 45.53
CA MET A 1 17.51 15.58 45.00
C MET A 1 16.01 15.64 44.73
N ALA A 2 15.60 15.87 43.48
CA ALA A 2 14.19 15.97 43.09
C ALA A 2 13.90 14.87 42.06
N ALA A 3 12.91 14.03 42.34
CA ALA A 3 12.57 12.87 41.54
C ALA A 3 11.85 13.27 40.25
N GLN A 4 12.29 12.71 39.11
CA GLN A 4 11.51 12.73 37.87
C GLN A 4 10.30 11.80 38.04
N ALA A 5 9.10 12.35 37.97
CA ALA A 5 7.89 11.56 37.81
C ALA A 5 7.83 11.05 36.36
N GLY A 6 8.02 9.75 36.16
CA GLY A 6 7.88 9.10 34.87
C GLY A 6 6.43 9.11 34.40
N SER A 7 6.17 9.70 33.24
CA SER A 7 4.87 9.64 32.56
C SER A 7 4.73 8.32 31.80
N SER A 8 4.32 7.27 32.50
CA SER A 8 3.93 5.98 31.89
C SER A 8 2.50 6.07 31.34
N GLY A 9 2.35 6.62 30.14
CA GLY A 9 1.12 6.56 29.37
C GLY A 9 1.42 6.40 27.88
N PRO A 10 0.61 5.67 27.09
CA PRO A 10 0.83 5.55 25.66
C PRO A 10 0.70 6.94 25.02
N GLN A 11 1.82 7.46 24.53
CA GLN A 11 1.88 8.73 23.82
C GLN A 11 1.36 8.53 22.39
N THR A 12 0.03 8.51 22.25
CA THR A 12 -0.61 8.49 20.93
C THR A 12 -0.82 9.92 20.46
N GLY A 13 0.18 10.47 19.76
CA GLY A 13 0.17 11.81 19.19
C GLY A 13 1.42 12.05 18.35
N ALA A 14 1.28 12.83 17.28
CA ALA A 14 2.32 13.06 16.28
C ALA A 14 3.66 13.46 16.93
N ILE A 15 4.58 12.50 16.96
CA ILE A 15 5.98 12.73 17.29
C ILE A 15 6.51 13.72 16.24
N ALA A 16 6.89 14.92 16.68
CA ALA A 16 7.52 15.90 15.81
C ALA A 16 8.91 15.39 15.42
N VAL A 17 8.98 14.59 14.35
CA VAL A 17 10.23 14.17 13.70
C VAL A 17 10.73 15.36 12.88
N VAL A 18 11.20 16.43 13.56
CA VAL A 18 11.71 17.67 12.93
C VAL A 18 13.14 17.99 13.40
N ALA A 19 13.91 16.98 13.81
CA ALA A 19 15.33 17.16 14.15
C ALA A 19 16.28 16.64 13.06
N ASP A 20 15.80 15.76 12.18
CA ASP A 20 16.59 15.16 11.12
C ASP A 20 15.67 14.92 9.93
N ALA A 21 15.79 15.72 8.87
CA ALA A 21 15.05 15.54 7.62
C ALA A 21 15.55 14.30 6.84
N THR A 22 16.04 13.29 7.54
CA THR A 22 16.14 11.91 7.05
C THR A 22 14.72 11.43 6.82
N ASP A 23 14.37 11.39 5.53
CA ASP A 23 13.09 10.95 5.04
C ASP A 23 12.50 9.80 5.87
N PRO A 24 11.32 9.99 6.50
CA PRO A 24 10.68 8.97 7.31
C PRO A 24 10.48 7.62 6.60
N ALA A 25 10.53 7.57 5.27
CA ALA A 25 10.48 6.35 4.47
C ALA A 25 11.83 5.63 4.29
N ARG A 26 12.96 6.19 4.75
CA ARG A 26 14.27 5.49 4.82
C ARG A 26 14.48 4.72 6.11
N ARG A 27 13.46 4.72 6.97
CA ARG A 27 13.43 3.97 8.20
C ARG A 27 13.49 2.47 7.93
N PRO A 28 14.48 1.75 8.50
CA PRO A 28 14.66 0.31 8.27
C PRO A 28 13.48 -0.54 8.81
N ASP A 29 12.68 0.02 9.70
CA ASP A 29 11.46 -0.55 10.28
C ASP A 29 10.23 -0.48 9.35
N VAL A 30 10.30 0.25 8.25
CA VAL A 30 9.16 0.43 7.33
C VAL A 30 9.34 -0.42 6.06
N LEU A 31 9.17 -1.73 6.22
CA LEU A 31 9.37 -2.71 5.13
C LEU A 31 8.36 -2.59 3.98
N LEU A 32 7.19 -1.99 4.24
CA LEU A 32 6.07 -1.99 3.29
C LEU A 32 5.93 -0.70 2.48
N ARG A 33 6.76 0.31 2.72
CA ARG A 33 6.68 1.58 1.99
C ARG A 33 7.61 1.55 0.77
N VAL A 34 7.07 1.06 -0.34
CA VAL A 34 7.73 1.14 -1.65
C VAL A 34 7.77 2.59 -2.11
N ARG A 35 8.96 3.10 -2.42
CA ARG A 35 9.12 4.39 -3.10
C ARG A 35 8.87 4.20 -4.58
N ARG A 36 8.02 5.05 -5.13
CA ARG A 36 7.94 5.27 -6.56
C ARG A 36 8.42 6.69 -6.82
N ASP A 37 9.08 6.88 -7.96
CA ASP A 37 9.57 8.19 -8.37
C ASP A 37 8.39 9.17 -8.49
N GLU A 38 8.67 10.46 -8.27
CA GLU A 38 7.68 11.51 -8.47
C GLU A 38 7.21 11.50 -9.94
N GLY A 39 5.88 11.43 -10.15
CA GLY A 39 5.29 11.24 -11.47
C GLY A 39 5.21 9.79 -11.96
N HIS A 40 5.50 8.80 -11.11
CA HIS A 40 5.28 7.39 -11.46
C HIS A 40 3.78 7.07 -11.52
N GLU A 41 3.25 6.99 -12.73
CA GLU A 41 1.89 6.56 -12.99
C GLU A 41 1.83 5.06 -13.26
N VAL A 42 0.80 4.40 -12.74
CA VAL A 42 0.52 3.01 -13.08
C VAL A 42 0.02 2.97 -14.52
N SER A 43 0.64 2.13 -15.35
CA SER A 43 0.19 1.94 -16.74
C SER A 43 -1.26 1.46 -16.80
N ALA A 44 -2.13 2.22 -17.48
CA ALA A 44 -3.53 1.86 -17.67
C ALA A 44 -3.72 0.50 -18.37
N TRP A 45 -2.74 0.06 -19.17
CA TRP A 45 -2.75 -1.24 -19.83
C TRP A 45 -2.82 -2.43 -18.86
N TRP A 46 -2.36 -2.27 -17.61
CA TRP A 46 -2.53 -3.30 -16.58
C TRP A 46 -4.01 -3.53 -16.24
N MET A 47 -4.78 -2.45 -16.07
CA MET A 47 -6.21 -2.55 -15.77
C MET A 47 -6.99 -3.09 -16.97
N ILE A 48 -6.65 -2.63 -18.17
CA ILE A 48 -7.27 -3.11 -19.43
C ILE A 48 -6.97 -4.60 -19.62
N GLY A 49 -5.71 -5.01 -19.47
CA GLY A 49 -5.31 -6.41 -19.60
C GLY A 49 -6.01 -7.29 -18.57
N ALA A 50 -6.06 -6.87 -17.31
CA ALA A 50 -6.77 -7.60 -16.25
C ALA A 50 -8.26 -7.77 -16.59
N PHE A 51 -8.93 -6.72 -17.06
CA PHE A 51 -10.33 -6.80 -17.49
C PHE A 51 -10.52 -7.81 -18.62
N VAL A 52 -9.75 -7.69 -19.70
CA VAL A 52 -9.86 -8.58 -20.87
C VAL A 52 -9.60 -10.04 -20.49
N VAL A 53 -8.57 -10.31 -19.69
CA VAL A 53 -8.21 -11.67 -19.26
C VAL A 53 -9.30 -12.28 -18.37
N VAL A 54 -9.79 -11.54 -17.37
CA VAL A 54 -10.82 -12.05 -16.46
C VAL A 54 -12.13 -12.26 -17.20
N SER A 55 -12.58 -11.29 -18.00
CA SER A 55 -13.79 -11.43 -18.81
C SER A 55 -13.68 -12.59 -19.79
N GLY A 56 -12.54 -12.72 -20.50
CA GLY A 56 -12.29 -13.83 -21.40
C GLY A 56 -12.30 -15.18 -20.69
N ALA A 57 -11.72 -15.27 -19.49
CA ALA A 57 -11.76 -16.49 -18.67
C ALA A 57 -13.19 -16.86 -18.26
N VAL A 58 -14.00 -15.89 -17.82
CA VAL A 58 -15.41 -16.14 -17.47
C VAL A 58 -16.19 -16.63 -18.68
N ILE A 59 -16.05 -15.96 -19.84
CA ILE A 59 -16.71 -16.38 -21.08
C ILE A 59 -16.27 -17.79 -21.46
N ALA A 60 -14.97 -18.08 -21.45
CA ALA A 60 -14.45 -19.40 -21.78
C ALA A 60 -15.04 -20.47 -20.88
N LEU A 61 -15.02 -20.27 -19.55
CA LEU A 61 -15.58 -21.20 -18.58
C LEU A 61 -17.08 -21.45 -18.81
N LEU A 62 -17.86 -20.39 -19.02
CA LEU A 62 -19.30 -20.51 -19.25
C LEU A 62 -19.65 -21.09 -20.63
N SER A 63 -18.76 -20.97 -21.63
CA SER A 63 -18.96 -21.55 -22.96
C SER A 63 -18.96 -23.08 -22.95
N PHE A 64 -18.45 -23.71 -21.89
CA PHE A 64 -18.50 -25.16 -21.70
C PHE A 64 -19.75 -25.63 -20.95
N VAL A 65 -20.68 -24.73 -20.59
CA VAL A 65 -21.96 -25.08 -19.94
C VAL A 65 -23.01 -25.35 -21.03
N PRO A 66 -23.49 -26.60 -21.19
CA PRO A 66 -24.52 -26.91 -22.19
C PRO A 66 -25.85 -26.25 -21.81
N GLY A 67 -26.49 -25.55 -22.76
CA GLY A 67 -27.80 -24.89 -22.58
C GLY A 67 -27.75 -23.44 -22.05
N GLY A 68 -26.60 -22.77 -22.11
CA GLY A 68 -26.40 -21.39 -21.62
C GLY A 68 -26.82 -20.25 -22.56
N ALA A 69 -27.58 -20.54 -23.62
CA ALA A 69 -28.17 -19.57 -24.55
C ALA A 69 -29.64 -19.88 -24.80
#